data_AF-A0A2K6GH69-F1
#
_entry.id   AF-A0A2K6GH69-F1
#
_cell.length_a   1.000
_cell.length_b   1.000
_cell.length_c   1.000
_cell.angle_alpha   90.00
_cell.angle_beta   90.00
_cell.angle_gamma   90.00
#
_symmetry.space_group_name_H-M   'P 1'
#
loop_
_entity.id
_entity.type
_entity.pdbx_description
1 polymer ?
#
loop_
_entity_poly.entity_id
_entity_poly.type
_entity_poly.pdbx_seq_one_letter_code
_entity_poly.pdbx_strand_id
1 'polypeptide(L)' 'MEVEQYRREREQEFQSKQQAAMGSQENLSAEVEQATRHQVPGMQKHILAQLLGLVCDGRPQVHPNYRIAA' A
#
# COMPACT_ATOMS: atom_id res chain seq x y z
N MET A 1 39.83 1.15 -35.87
CA MET A 1 39.60 -0.04 -35.03
C MET A 1 39.02 0.36 -33.68
N GLU A 2 39.60 1.34 -32.99
CA GLU A 2 39.15 1.81 -31.66
C GLU A 2 37.71 2.34 -31.64
N VAL A 3 37.30 3.12 -32.64
CA VAL A 3 35.92 3.67 -32.72
C VAL A 3 34.86 2.57 -32.78
N GLU A 4 35.10 1.51 -33.56
CA GLU A 4 34.16 0.39 -33.67
C GLU A 4 34.13 -0.47 -32.40
N GLN A 5 35.27 -0.60 -31.73
CA GLN A 5 35.37 -1.30 -30.45
C GLN A 5 34.61 -0.55 -29.35
N TYR A 6 34.82 0.76 -29.24
CA TYR A 6 34.08 1.62 -28.32
C TYR A 6 32.57 1.62 -28.61
N ARG A 7 32.18 1.64 -29.90
CA ARG A 7 30.77 1.53 -30.29
C ARG A 7 30.16 0.21 -29.81
N ARG A 8 30.87 -0.90 -29.98
CA ARG A 8 30.41 -2.23 -29.54
C ARG A 8 30.29 -2.31 -28.02
N GLU A 9 31.26 -1.78 -27.28
CA GLU A 9 31.23 -1.74 -25.81
C GLU A 9 30.03 -0.94 -25.29
N ARG A 10 29.78 0.24 -25.88
CA ARG A 10 28.64 1.10 -25.49
C ARG A 10 27.29 0.46 -25.83
N GLU A 11 27.18 -0.21 -26.97
CA GLU A 11 25.97 -0.95 -27.33
C GLU A 11 25.70 -2.10 -26.34
N GLN A 12 26.73 -2.84 -25.94
CA GLN A 12 26.61 -3.92 -24.96
C GLN A 12 26.21 -3.39 -23.57
N GLU A 13 26.81 -2.28 -23.14
CA GLU A 13 26.45 -1.60 -21.88
C GLU A 13 24.99 -1.11 -21.91
N PHE A 14 24.55 -0.54 -23.04
CA PHE A 14 23.17 -0.10 -23.23
C PHE A 14 22.18 -1.26 -23.12
N GLN A 15 22.42 -2.35 -23.84
CA GLN A 15 21.56 -3.54 -23.80
C GLN A 15 21.49 -4.16 -22.40
N SER A 16 22.61 -4.22 -21.68
CA SER A 16 22.64 -4.72 -20.30
C SER A 16 21.77 -3.85 -19.38
N LYS A 17 21.88 -2.52 -19.47
CA LYS A 17 21.03 -1.60 -18.69
C LYS A 17 19.56 -1.72 -19.04
N GLN A 18 19.23 -1.90 -20.32
CA GLN A 18 17.86 -2.08 -20.78
C GLN A 18 17.24 -3.37 -20.21
N GLN A 19 17.97 -4.48 -20.26
CA GLN A 19 17.53 -5.76 -19.68
C GLN A 19 17.32 -5.67 -18.16
N ALA A 20 18.26 -5.03 -17.44
CA ALA A 20 18.14 -4.81 -16.01
C ALA A 20 16.91 -3.95 -15.64
N ALA A 21 16.66 -2.88 -16.40
CA ALA A 21 15.50 -2.01 -16.21
C ALA A 21 14.17 -2.76 -16.41
N MET A 22 14.07 -3.58 -17.46
CA MET A 22 12.87 -4.39 -17.73
C MET A 22 12.56 -5.38 -16.60
N GLY A 23 13.57 -6.10 -16.09
CA GLY A 23 13.39 -6.99 -14.94
C GLY A 23 13.04 -6.25 -13.64
N SER A 24 13.57 -5.04 -13.45
CA SER A 24 13.24 -4.21 -12.28
C SER A 24 11.80 -3.69 -12.31
N GLN A 25 11.25 -3.42 -13.49
CA GLN A 25 9.88 -2.90 -13.64
C GLN A 25 8.83 -3.97 -13.33
N GLU A 26 9.07 -5.22 -13.73
CA GLU A 26 8.21 -6.35 -13.35
C GLU A 26 8.21 -6.57 -11.84
N ASN A 27 9.37 -6.50 -11.19
CA ASN A 27 9.48 -6.59 -9.73
C ASN A 27 8.74 -5.45 -9.03
N LEU A 28 8.89 -4.21 -9.51
CA LEU A 28 8.18 -3.05 -8.95
C LEU A 28 6.66 -3.21 -9.08
N SER A 29 6.18 -3.68 -10.24
CA SER A 29 4.76 -3.95 -10.46
C SER A 29 4.23 -5.01 -9.49
N ALA A 30 4.99 -6.10 -9.28
CA ALA A 30 4.63 -7.15 -8.33
C ALA A 30 4.61 -6.65 -6.88
N GLU A 31 5.59 -5.84 -6.47
CA GLU A 31 5.63 -5.22 -5.14
C GLU A 31 4.45 -4.28 -4.88
N VAL A 32 4.12 -3.42 -5.86
CA VAL A 32 2.97 -2.52 -5.77
C VAL A 32 1.67 -3.31 -5.66
N GLU A 33 1.49 -4.35 -6.46
CA GLU A 33 0.29 -5.17 -6.40
C GLU A 33 0.19 -5.94 -5.08
N GLN A 34 1.31 -6.49 -4.58
CA GLN A 34 1.35 -7.12 -3.28
C GLN A 34 0.98 -6.12 -2.18
N ALA A 35 1.59 -4.94 -2.12
CA ALA A 35 1.28 -3.92 -1.12
C ALA A 35 -0.21 -3.51 -1.16
N THR A 36 -0.75 -3.31 -2.38
CA THR A 36 -2.16 -2.93 -2.58
C THR A 36 -3.12 -4.03 -2.11
N ARG A 37 -2.82 -5.31 -2.43
CA ARG A 37 -3.61 -6.47 -1.98
C ARG A 37 -3.68 -6.59 -0.47
N HIS A 38 -2.69 -6.11 0.27
CA HIS A 38 -2.68 -6.18 1.73
C HIS A 38 -3.31 -4.93 2.38
N GLN A 39 -3.06 -3.73 1.85
CA GLN A 39 -3.62 -2.50 2.42
C GLN A 39 -5.13 -2.41 2.27
N VAL A 40 -5.67 -2.64 1.07
CA VAL A 40 -7.10 -2.38 0.79
C VAL A 40 -8.03 -3.25 1.66
N PRO A 41 -7.83 -4.58 1.79
CA PRO A 41 -8.66 -5.39 2.68
C PRO A 41 -8.40 -5.11 4.17
N GLY A 42 -7.17 -4.71 4.53
CA GLY A 42 -6.82 -4.33 5.90
C GLY A 42 -7.60 -3.12 6.40
N MET A 43 -7.76 -2.11 5.54
CA MET A 43 -8.55 -0.91 5.85
C MET A 43 -10.03 -1.23 6.11
N GLN A 44 -10.64 -2.09 5.28
CA GLN A 44 -12.04 -2.48 5.45
C GLN A 44 -12.28 -3.19 6.79
N LYS A 45 -11.37 -4.09 7.18
CA LYS A 45 -11.44 -4.78 8.48
C LYS A 45 -11.32 -3.80 9.66
N HIS A 46 -10.45 -2.79 9.54
CA HIS A 46 -10.27 -1.78 10.57
C HIS A 46 -11.55 -0.95 10.79
N ILE A 47 -12.18 -0.48 9.71
CA ILE A 47 -13.42 0.30 9.78
C ILE A 47 -14.54 -0.52 10.42
N LEU A 48 -14.68 -1.79 10.02
CA LEU A 48 -15.70 -2.67 10.57
C LEU A 48 -15.49 -2.90 12.07
N ALA A 49 -14.25 -3.14 12.50
CA ALA A 49 -13.91 -3.31 13.91
C ALA A 49 -14.20 -2.04 14.73
N GLN A 50 -13.87 -0.86 14.20
CA GLN A 50 -14.17 0.41 14.85
C GLN A 50 -15.67 0.64 15.00
N LEU A 51 -16.45 0.37 13.95
CA LEU A 51 -17.90 0.51 13.98
C LEU A 51 -18.54 -0.44 15.00
N LEU A 52 -18.14 -1.71 15.00
CA LEU A 52 -18.62 -2.69 15.97
C LEU A 52 -18.27 -2.29 17.39
N GLY A 53 -17.07 -1.76 17.64
CA GLY A 53 -16.68 -1.22 18.94
C GLY A 53 -17.61 -0.12 19.43
N LEU A 54 -18.01 0.81 18.54
CA LEU A 54 -18.95 1.88 18.89
C LEU A 54 -20.38 1.36 19.15
N VAL A 55 -20.86 0.40 18.37
CA VAL A 55 -22.21 -0.16 18.51
C VAL A 55 -22.33 -1.01 19.78
N CYS A 56 -21.28 -1.75 20.12
CA CYS A 56 -21.25 -2.57 21.33
C CYS A 56 -20.98 -1.76 22.60
N ASP A 57 -20.53 -0.50 22.51
CA ASP A 57 -20.27 0.37 23.64
C ASP A 57 -21.56 1.07 24.13
N GLY A 58 -22.31 0.40 25.00
CA GLY A 58 -23.66 0.79 25.41
C GLY A 58 -23.79 2.04 26.29
N ARG A 59 -22.69 2.70 26.68
CA ARG A 59 -22.56 3.86 27.62
C ARG A 59 -23.90 4.45 28.09
N PRO A 60 -24.57 3.81 29.07
CA PRO A 60 -25.85 4.28 29.56
C PRO A 60 -25.65 5.60 30.31
N GLN A 61 -26.50 6.58 30.02
CA GLN A 61 -26.45 7.90 30.65
C GLN A 61 -27.85 8.33 31.09
N VAL A 62 -27.91 8.97 32.26
CA VAL A 62 -29.12 9.65 32.73
C VAL A 62 -29.17 11.02 32.07
N HIS A 63 -30.36 11.42 31.63
CA HIS A 63 -30.54 12.73 31.00
C HIS A 63 -30.06 13.84 31.96
N PRO A 64 -29.30 14.85 31.50
CA PRO A 64 -28.72 15.88 32.38
C PRO A 64 -29.73 16.63 33.26
N ASN A 65 -30.98 16.72 32.80
CA ASN A 65 -32.07 17.38 33.53
C ASN A 65 -32.90 16.43 34.41
N TYR A 66 -32.47 15.18 34.61
CA TYR A 66 -33.18 14.28 35.50
C TYR A 66 -33.22 14.86 36.92
N ARG A 67 -34.44 14.99 37.46
CA ARG A 67 -34.71 15.48 38.81
C ARG A 67 -35.49 14.42 39.56
N ILE A 68 -35.07 14.16 40.80
CA ILE A 68 -35.83 13.32 41.72
C ILE A 68 -37.07 14.11 42.12
N ALA A 69 -38.26 13.55 41.90
CA ALA A 69 -39.50 14.14 42.40
C ALA A 69 -39.47 14.10 43.94
N ALA A 70 -39.62 15.27 44.56
CA ALA A 70 -39.72 15.42 46.01
C ALA A 70 -41.12 15.04 46.51
#